data_AF-A0A644ZKQ5-F1
#
_entry.id   AF-A0A644ZKQ5-F1
#
_cell.length_a   1.000
_cell.length_b   1.000
_cell.length_c   1.000
_cell.angle_alpha   90.00
_cell.angle_beta   90.00
_cell.angle_gamma   90.00
#
_symmetry.space_group_name_H-M   'P 1'
#
loop_
_entity.id
_entity.type
_entity.pdbx_description
1 polymer ?
#
loop_
_entity_poly.entity_id
_entity_poly.type
_entity_poly.pdbx_seq_one_letter_code
_entity_poly.pdbx_strand_id
1 'polypeptide(L)'
;MAMAPQITQFIMSRQVVRVLDKLDDGKQNRSVPVQYFNVPEPFQAFNVELHFDHPYWTVTKCDMDGPRFNNTHPDVGDYLRDYQRSMEEIEKLVFALKTVAFPDAPEQSVAPGMAGAVHTTAAPPADAIEEIKKYKALMEEGILSQQEFDAKKRQLLGI
;
A
#
# COMPACT_ATOMS: atom_id res chain seq x y z
N MET A 1 -15.57 -2.95 -7.15
CA MET A 1 -16.82 -3.66 -6.80
C MET A 1 -17.01 -3.60 -5.30
N ALA A 2 -18.23 -3.43 -4.79
CA ALA A 2 -18.49 -3.42 -3.35
C ALA A 2 -18.59 -4.87 -2.83
N MET A 3 -17.74 -5.25 -1.87
CA MET A 3 -17.64 -6.62 -1.34
C MET A 3 -18.76 -6.97 -0.35
N ALA A 4 -19.16 -6.01 0.48
CA ALA A 4 -20.22 -6.17 1.48
C ALA A 4 -21.54 -6.74 0.93
N PRO A 5 -22.12 -6.23 -0.18
CA PRO A 5 -23.36 -6.79 -0.73
C PRO A 5 -23.19 -8.23 -1.25
N GLN A 6 -22.01 -8.59 -1.77
CA GLN A 6 -21.75 -9.95 -2.27
C GLN A 6 -21.67 -10.96 -1.12
N ILE A 7 -21.01 -10.59 -0.01
CA ILE A 7 -20.95 -11.40 1.21
C ILE A 7 -22.36 -11.59 1.79
N THR A 8 -23.17 -10.54 1.85
CA THR A 8 -24.57 -10.62 2.30
C THR A 8 -25.38 -11.58 1.43
N GLN A 9 -25.26 -11.49 0.10
CA GLN A 9 -25.94 -12.40 -0.83
C GLN A 9 -25.53 -13.86 -0.61
N PHE A 10 -24.23 -14.12 -0.39
CA PHE A 10 -23.72 -15.46 -0.09
C PHE A 10 -24.25 -16.02 1.23
N ILE A 11 -24.29 -15.20 2.29
CA ILE A 11 -24.85 -15.62 3.58
C ILE A 11 -26.33 -15.95 3.44
N MET A 12 -27.09 -15.12 2.70
CA MET A 12 -28.51 -15.36 2.42
C MET A 12 -28.73 -16.64 1.61
N SER A 13 -27.97 -16.87 0.52
CA SER A 13 -28.11 -18.09 -0.29
C SER A 13 -27.82 -19.35 0.54
N ARG A 14 -26.77 -19.31 1.38
CA ARG A 14 -26.41 -20.41 2.27
C ARG A 14 -27.49 -20.69 3.31
N GLN A 15 -28.18 -19.66 3.82
CA GLN A 15 -29.31 -19.84 4.73
C GLN A 15 -30.50 -20.49 4.02
N VAL A 16 -30.85 -20.04 2.81
CA VAL A 16 -31.94 -20.62 2.00
C VAL A 16 -31.67 -22.10 1.71
N VAL A 17 -30.44 -22.44 1.30
CA VAL A 17 -30.03 -23.83 1.05
C VAL A 17 -30.19 -24.69 2.30
N ARG A 18 -29.80 -24.19 3.48
CA ARG A 18 -29.99 -24.93 4.75
C ARG A 18 -31.46 -25.11 5.12
N VAL A 19 -32.31 -24.15 4.78
CA VAL A 19 -33.76 -24.27 5.03
C VAL A 19 -34.36 -25.31 4.09
N LEU A 20 -33.98 -25.30 2.82
CA LEU A 20 -34.42 -26.32 1.84
C LEU A 20 -33.96 -27.73 2.23
N ASP A 21 -32.71 -27.90 2.66
CA ASP A 21 -32.16 -29.19 3.18
C ASP A 21 -33.03 -29.74 4.33
N LYS A 22 -33.44 -28.85 5.26
CA LYS A 22 -34.28 -29.23 6.40
C LYS A 22 -35.74 -29.54 6.02
N LEU A 23 -36.25 -29.00 4.91
CA LEU A 23 -37.63 -29.19 4.48
C LEU A 23 -37.83 -30.54 3.76
N ASP A 24 -36.77 -31.14 3.24
CA ASP A 24 -36.82 -32.44 2.56
C ASP A 24 -37.14 -33.58 3.55
N ASP A 25 -36.41 -33.65 4.66
CA ASP A 25 -36.51 -34.78 5.61
C ASP A 25 -36.43 -34.38 7.11
N GLY A 26 -36.44 -33.08 7.42
CA GLY A 26 -36.34 -32.57 8.79
C GLY A 26 -34.92 -32.64 9.39
N LYS A 27 -33.92 -33.13 8.65
CA LYS A 27 -32.53 -33.28 9.08
C LYS A 27 -31.59 -32.48 8.19
N GLN A 28 -30.39 -32.19 8.70
CA GLN A 28 -29.32 -31.63 7.88
C GLN A 28 -28.53 -32.77 7.25
N ASN A 29 -29.05 -33.29 6.14
CA ASN A 29 -28.42 -34.41 5.45
C ASN A 29 -27.29 -33.97 4.52
N ARG A 30 -27.11 -32.65 4.32
CA ARG A 30 -26.15 -32.09 3.35
C ARG A 30 -26.40 -32.66 1.94
N SER A 31 -27.66 -32.96 1.62
CA SER A 31 -28.03 -33.48 0.30
C SER A 31 -27.85 -32.39 -0.77
N VAL A 32 -27.89 -31.12 -0.36
CA VAL A 32 -27.51 -29.96 -1.16
C VAL A 32 -26.00 -29.66 -1.08
N PRO A 33 -25.34 -29.37 -2.22
CA PRO A 33 -23.91 -29.08 -2.25
C PRO A 33 -23.55 -27.82 -1.44
N VAL A 34 -22.46 -27.92 -0.68
CA VAL A 34 -21.91 -26.79 0.08
C VAL A 34 -21.36 -25.75 -0.90
N GLN A 35 -21.98 -24.57 -0.93
CA GLN A 35 -21.45 -23.43 -1.65
C GLN A 35 -20.31 -22.80 -0.84
N TYR A 36 -19.17 -22.61 -1.49
CA TYR A 36 -18.03 -21.87 -0.94
C TYR A 36 -18.02 -20.46 -1.48
N PHE A 37 -17.60 -19.51 -0.64
CA PHE A 37 -17.36 -18.15 -1.09
C PHE A 37 -16.06 -18.13 -1.89
N ASN A 38 -16.14 -17.87 -3.19
CA ASN A 38 -15.00 -17.82 -4.11
C ASN A 38 -15.05 -16.51 -4.91
N VAL A 39 -14.97 -15.40 -4.19
CA VAL A 39 -14.84 -14.07 -4.79
C VAL A 39 -13.37 -13.67 -4.70
N PRO A 40 -12.75 -13.20 -5.79
CA PRO A 40 -11.37 -12.75 -5.75
C PRO A 40 -11.20 -11.60 -4.78
N GLU A 41 -10.16 -11.67 -3.96
CA GLU A 41 -9.81 -10.62 -3.01
C GLU A 41 -9.53 -9.30 -3.74
N PRO A 42 -9.82 -8.15 -3.12
CA PRO A 42 -9.42 -6.85 -3.66
C PRO A 42 -7.91 -6.72 -3.86
N PHE A 43 -7.14 -7.50 -3.09
CA PHE A 43 -5.70 -7.47 -3.00
C PHE A 43 -5.21 -8.84 -2.54
N GLN A 44 -4.16 -9.38 -3.18
CA GLN A 44 -3.69 -10.75 -2.95
C GLN A 44 -2.26 -10.85 -2.37
N ALA A 45 -1.42 -9.83 -2.58
CA ALA A 45 -0.03 -9.83 -2.13
C ALA A 45 0.52 -8.41 -1.99
N PHE A 46 1.29 -8.17 -0.93
CA PHE A 46 2.06 -6.95 -0.71
C PHE A 46 3.34 -7.01 -1.52
N ASN A 47 3.51 -6.05 -2.42
CA ASN A 47 4.76 -5.85 -3.13
C ASN A 47 5.68 -5.04 -2.22
N VAL A 48 6.68 -5.70 -1.63
CA VAL A 48 7.68 -5.02 -0.79
C VAL A 48 8.96 -4.85 -1.59
N GLU A 49 9.36 -3.60 -1.78
CA GLU A 49 10.62 -3.27 -2.44
C GLU A 49 11.56 -2.58 -1.46
N LEU A 50 12.77 -3.11 -1.37
CA LEU A 50 13.85 -2.59 -0.54
C LEU A 50 14.89 -1.97 -1.47
N HIS A 51 15.03 -0.64 -1.40
CA HIS A 51 15.98 0.11 -2.21
C HIS A 51 17.22 0.43 -1.35
N PHE A 52 18.40 0.10 -1.85
CA PHE A 52 19.67 0.31 -1.17
C PHE A 52 20.58 1.20 -2.03
N ASP A 53 21.25 2.16 -1.39
CA ASP A 53 22.31 2.94 -2.04
C ASP A 53 23.62 2.14 -1.99
N HIS A 54 23.71 1.12 -2.86
CA HIS A 54 24.88 0.24 -2.94
C HIS A 54 25.26 -0.06 -4.40
N PRO A 55 26.58 -0.08 -4.75
CA PRO A 55 27.04 -0.21 -6.15
C PRO A 55 26.61 -1.48 -6.87
N TYR A 56 26.31 -2.56 -6.14
CA TYR A 56 26.01 -3.88 -6.71
C TYR A 56 24.59 -4.39 -6.41
N TRP A 57 23.90 -3.81 -5.44
CA TRP A 57 22.57 -4.25 -5.02
C TRP A 57 21.70 -3.03 -4.75
N THR A 58 20.94 -2.62 -5.76
CA THR A 58 20.11 -1.40 -5.68
C THR A 58 18.68 -1.68 -5.24
N VAL A 59 18.12 -2.82 -5.62
CA VAL A 59 16.73 -3.19 -5.28
C VAL A 59 16.62 -4.67 -4.96
N THR A 60 15.97 -4.98 -3.83
CA THR A 60 15.49 -6.32 -3.50
C THR A 60 13.98 -6.31 -3.47
N LYS A 61 13.34 -7.22 -4.21
CA LYS A 61 11.88 -7.36 -4.23
C LYS A 61 11.48 -8.60 -3.45
N CYS A 62 10.53 -8.43 -2.55
CA CYS A 62 9.98 -9.50 -1.73
C CYS A 62 8.46 -9.37 -1.79
N ASP A 63 7.79 -10.45 -2.18
CA ASP A 63 6.33 -10.48 -2.12
C ASP A 63 5.92 -11.08 -0.76
N MET A 64 4.98 -10.43 -0.08
CA MET A 64 4.34 -10.99 1.11
C MET A 64 2.88 -11.32 0.78
N ASP A 65 2.43 -12.50 1.18
CA ASP A 65 1.04 -12.91 1.00
C ASP A 65 0.07 -11.91 1.66
N GLY A 66 -0.99 -11.57 0.94
CA GLY A 66 -2.06 -10.72 1.45
C GLY A 66 -3.10 -11.50 2.28
N PRO A 67 -3.95 -10.78 3.02
CA PRO A 67 -5.10 -11.38 3.70
C PRO A 67 -6.06 -12.02 2.69
N ARG A 68 -6.77 -13.07 3.11
CA ARG A 68 -7.70 -13.83 2.25
C ARG A 68 -9.05 -13.99 2.95
N PHE A 69 -10.12 -14.09 2.18
CA PHE A 69 -11.43 -14.35 2.77
C PHE A 69 -11.56 -15.79 3.25
N ASN A 70 -12.29 -15.98 4.34
CA ASN A 70 -12.70 -17.31 4.74
C ASN A 70 -13.80 -17.83 3.81
N ASN A 71 -13.51 -18.91 3.08
CA ASN A 71 -14.42 -19.53 2.13
C ASN A 71 -15.73 -20.07 2.76
N THR A 72 -15.73 -20.28 4.08
CA THR A 72 -16.89 -20.80 4.82
C THR A 72 -17.70 -19.70 5.50
N HIS A 73 -17.03 -18.68 6.04
CA HIS A 73 -17.65 -17.57 6.77
C HIS A 73 -16.95 -16.27 6.38
N PRO A 74 -17.24 -15.74 5.18
CA PRO A 74 -16.60 -14.53 4.71
C PRO A 74 -17.07 -13.33 5.53
N ASP A 75 -16.13 -12.54 6.06
CA ASP A 75 -16.39 -11.32 6.81
C ASP A 75 -15.37 -10.23 6.41
N VAL A 76 -15.87 -9.01 6.22
CA VAL A 76 -15.03 -7.87 5.82
C VAL A 76 -14.17 -7.39 6.99
N GLY A 77 -14.69 -7.45 8.21
CA GLY A 77 -13.98 -7.03 9.41
C GLY A 77 -12.83 -7.97 9.79
N ASP A 78 -12.99 -9.28 9.61
CA ASP A 78 -11.89 -10.25 9.71
C ASP A 78 -10.77 -9.91 8.70
N TYR A 79 -11.12 -9.73 7.43
CA TYR A 79 -10.16 -9.37 6.39
C TYR A 79 -9.41 -8.07 6.70
N LEU A 80 -10.11 -7.02 7.15
CA LEU A 80 -9.48 -5.74 7.50
C LEU A 80 -8.54 -5.86 8.70
N ARG A 81 -8.86 -6.71 9.67
CA ARG A 81 -7.98 -6.97 10.81
C ARG A 81 -6.71 -7.71 10.38
N ASP A 82 -6.84 -8.71 9.51
CA ASP A 82 -5.69 -9.44 8.98
C ASP A 82 -4.80 -8.55 8.11
N TYR A 83 -5.40 -7.64 7.34
CA TYR A 83 -4.69 -6.58 6.62
C TYR A 83 -3.87 -5.70 7.57
N GLN A 84 -4.50 -5.19 8.62
CA GLN A 84 -3.83 -4.35 9.63
C GLN A 84 -2.67 -5.09 10.31
N ARG A 85 -2.88 -6.36 10.67
CA ARG A 85 -1.81 -7.20 11.24
C ARG A 85 -0.63 -7.35 10.29
N SER A 86 -0.90 -7.60 9.01
CA SER A 86 0.14 -7.74 7.99
C SER A 86 0.94 -6.43 7.84
N MET A 87 0.28 -5.28 7.89
CA MET A 87 0.96 -3.98 7.91
C MET A 87 1.86 -3.82 9.16
N GLU A 88 1.36 -4.15 10.35
CA GLU A 88 2.16 -4.08 11.58
C GLU A 88 3.40 -5.00 11.52
N GLU A 89 3.29 -6.16 10.88
CA GLU A 89 4.43 -7.07 10.66
C GLU A 89 5.48 -6.46 9.71
N ILE A 90 5.04 -5.82 8.62
CA ILE A 90 5.93 -5.10 7.71
C ILE A 90 6.61 -3.93 8.42
N GLU A 91 5.88 -3.15 9.22
CA GLU A 91 6.45 -2.05 10.00
C GLU A 91 7.50 -2.54 11.01
N LYS A 92 7.23 -3.67 11.69
CA LYS A 92 8.22 -4.32 12.57
C LYS A 92 9.46 -4.78 11.82
N LEU A 93 9.29 -5.33 10.62
CA LEU A 93 10.40 -5.74 9.76
C LEU A 93 11.26 -4.52 9.38
N VAL A 94 10.64 -3.43 8.94
CA VAL A 94 11.34 -2.18 8.58
C VAL A 94 12.10 -1.63 9.80
N PHE A 95 11.46 -1.59 10.97
CA PHE A 95 12.09 -1.14 12.20
C PHE A 95 13.28 -2.01 12.61
N ALA A 96 13.14 -3.34 12.55
CA ALA A 96 14.21 -4.28 12.85
C ALA A 96 15.38 -4.12 11.86
N LEU A 97 15.07 -3.99 10.56
CA LEU A 97 16.08 -3.78 9.51
C LEU A 97 16.86 -2.49 9.76
N LYS A 98 16.18 -1.39 10.05
CA LYS A 98 16.80 -0.11 10.40
C LYS A 98 17.69 -0.24 11.63
N THR A 99 17.19 -0.87 12.70
CA THR A 99 17.94 -1.01 13.96
C THR A 99 19.24 -1.80 13.78
N VAL A 100 19.23 -2.84 12.95
CA VAL A 100 20.40 -3.71 12.73
C VAL A 100 21.37 -3.12 11.71
N ALA A 101 20.87 -2.60 10.58
CA ALA A 101 21.72 -2.19 9.46
C ALA A 101 22.05 -0.69 9.46
N PHE A 102 21.16 0.17 9.97
CA PHE A 102 21.25 1.63 9.86
C PHE A 102 20.74 2.36 11.12
N PRO A 103 21.38 2.19 12.29
CA PRO A 103 20.89 2.70 13.56
C PRO A 103 20.75 4.24 13.60
N ASP A 104 21.60 4.96 12.87
CA ASP A 104 21.62 6.43 12.83
C ASP A 104 20.80 7.03 11.66
N ALA A 105 20.13 6.20 10.86
CA ALA A 105 19.39 6.70 9.70
C ALA A 105 18.09 7.42 10.12
N PRO A 106 17.77 8.59 9.53
CA PRO A 106 16.49 9.26 9.77
C PRO A 106 15.34 8.41 9.22
N GLU A 107 14.24 8.33 9.97
CA GLU A 107 13.04 7.61 9.55
C GLU A 107 12.05 8.58 8.93
N GLN A 108 11.55 8.26 7.74
CA GLN A 108 10.50 9.02 7.10
C GLN A 108 9.38 8.07 6.69
N SER A 109 8.25 8.16 7.39
CA SER A 109 7.03 7.46 7.01
C SER A 109 6.19 8.33 6.08
N VAL A 110 5.71 7.74 5.00
CA VAL A 110 4.73 8.38 4.10
C VAL A 110 3.37 7.79 4.42
N ALA A 111 2.41 8.62 4.80
CA ALA A 111 1.10 8.17 5.27
C ALA A 111 0.33 7.37 4.19
N PRO A 112 -0.44 6.34 4.59
CA PRO A 112 -1.26 5.56 3.68
C PRO A 112 -2.39 6.45 3.16
N GLY A 113 -2.26 6.89 1.90
CA GLY A 113 -3.09 7.91 1.28
C GLY A 113 -2.33 8.74 0.24
N MET A 114 -0.99 8.78 0.34
CA MET A 114 -0.12 9.35 -0.71
C MET A 114 0.48 8.28 -1.65
N ALA A 115 0.18 7.00 -1.44
CA ALA A 115 0.69 5.88 -2.24
C ALA A 115 0.18 5.87 -3.69
N GLY A 116 -0.77 6.75 -4.05
CA GLY A 116 -1.19 6.98 -5.44
C GLY A 116 -0.46 8.13 -6.16
N ALA A 117 0.49 8.81 -5.49
CA ALA A 117 1.16 10.01 -6.02
C ALA A 117 2.70 9.93 -5.96
N VAL A 118 3.28 8.73 -5.81
CA VAL A 118 4.76 8.56 -5.87
C VAL A 118 5.27 8.42 -7.31
N HIS A 119 4.39 8.53 -8.31
CA HIS A 119 4.79 8.98 -9.64
C HIS A 119 4.22 10.38 -9.89
N THR A 120 5.13 11.35 -10.01
CA THR A 120 4.89 12.75 -10.39
C THR A 120 3.97 13.56 -9.47
N THR A 121 4.55 14.14 -8.42
CA THR A 121 4.87 15.58 -8.34
C THR A 121 5.47 15.82 -6.97
N ALA A 122 6.80 15.92 -6.90
CA ALA A 122 7.45 16.51 -5.74
C ALA A 122 6.94 17.95 -5.60
N ALA A 123 6.12 18.21 -4.58
CA ALA A 123 6.00 19.57 -4.09
C ALA A 123 7.42 20.03 -3.72
N PRO A 124 7.93 21.14 -4.28
CA PRO A 124 9.29 21.56 -4.00
C PRO A 124 9.44 21.76 -2.48
N PRO A 125 10.49 21.20 -1.86
CA PRO A 125 10.75 21.45 -0.45
C PRO A 125 10.84 22.96 -0.24
N ALA A 126 10.38 23.48 0.90
CA ALA A 126 10.42 24.91 1.20
C ALA A 126 11.83 25.51 0.98
N ASP A 127 12.88 24.72 1.22
CA ASP A 127 14.28 25.04 0.91
C ASP A 127 14.52 25.37 -0.56
N ALA A 128 13.89 24.67 -1.51
CA ALA A 128 14.10 24.91 -2.93
C ALA A 128 13.58 26.28 -3.37
N ILE A 129 12.49 26.76 -2.75
CA ILE A 129 11.93 28.07 -3.05
C ILE A 129 12.82 29.18 -2.47
N GLU A 130 13.39 28.97 -1.28
CA GLU A 130 14.33 29.91 -0.67
C GLU A 130 15.65 29.99 -1.43
N GLU A 131 16.19 28.85 -1.86
CA GLU A 131 17.39 28.80 -2.69
C GLU A 131 17.18 29.44 -4.07
N ILE A 132 16.04 29.22 -4.73
CA ILE A 132 15.73 29.90 -6.01
C ILE A 132 15.63 31.42 -5.83
N LYS A 133 15.04 31.91 -4.71
CA LYS A 133 15.02 33.35 -4.41
C LYS A 133 16.42 33.92 -4.21
N LYS A 134 17.30 33.17 -3.53
CA LYS A 134 18.71 33.55 -3.33
C LYS A 134 19.48 33.60 -4.65
N TYR A 135 19.32 32.60 -5.52
CA TYR A 135 19.96 32.61 -6.84
C TYR A 135 19.43 33.73 -7.74
N LYS A 136 18.15 34.10 -7.61
CA LYS A 136 17.56 35.21 -8.38
C LYS A 136 18.16 36.56 -7.97
N ALA A 137 18.35 36.78 -6.66
CA ALA A 137 19.00 38.00 -6.17
C ALA A 137 20.44 38.13 -6.70
N LEU A 138 21.20 37.02 -6.70
CA LEU A 138 22.58 37.00 -7.24
C LEU A 138 22.64 37.23 -8.75
N MET A 139 21.60 36.83 -9.49
CA MET A 139 21.46 37.13 -10.91
C MET A 139 21.15 38.61 -11.17
N GLU A 140 20.23 39.20 -10.39
CA GLU A 140 19.90 40.62 -10.47
C GLU A 140 21.08 41.53 -10.05
N GLU A 141 21.94 41.04 -9.15
CA GLU A 141 23.18 41.69 -8.73
C GLU A 141 24.33 41.53 -9.77
N GLY A 142 24.10 40.76 -10.84
CA GLY A 142 25.06 40.55 -11.93
C GLY A 142 26.23 39.61 -11.58
N ILE A 143 26.17 38.94 -10.43
CA ILE A 143 27.18 37.99 -9.96
C ILE A 143 27.00 36.64 -10.66
N LEU A 144 25.76 36.28 -10.99
CA LEU A 144 25.40 35.04 -11.67
C LEU A 144 24.81 35.37 -13.05
N SER A 145 25.23 34.64 -14.08
CA SER A 145 24.60 34.78 -15.40
C SER A 145 23.22 34.11 -15.42
N GLN A 146 22.33 34.60 -16.30
CA GLN A 146 20.99 34.03 -16.52
C GLN A 146 21.04 32.51 -16.77
N GLN A 147 22.06 32.05 -17.51
CA GLN A 147 22.25 30.65 -17.85
C GLN A 147 22.59 29.77 -16.64
N GLU A 148 23.41 30.28 -15.71
CA GLU A 148 23.77 29.56 -14.49
C GLU A 148 22.62 29.54 -13.48
N PHE A 149 21.81 30.61 -13.45
CA PHE A 149 20.57 30.63 -12.68
C PHE A 149 19.61 29.55 -13.15
N ASP A 150 19.37 29.46 -14.47
CA ASP A 150 18.44 28.49 -15.03
C ASP A 150 18.95 27.04 -14.88
N ALA A 151 20.26 26.82 -15.00
CA ALA A 151 20.87 25.51 -14.73
C ALA A 151 20.69 25.09 -13.26
N LYS A 152 20.94 25.98 -12.30
CA LYS A 152 20.75 25.69 -10.87
C LYS A 152 19.29 25.54 -10.49
N LYS A 153 18.41 26.37 -11.03
CA LYS A 153 16.95 26.25 -10.83
C LYS A 153 16.43 24.92 -11.36
N ARG A 154 16.91 24.49 -12.52
CA ARG A 154 16.55 23.22 -13.14
C ARG A 154 17.09 22.04 -12.33
N GLN A 155 18.32 22.13 -11.83
CA GLN A 155 18.90 21.16 -10.90
C GLN A 155 18.10 21.05 -9.59
N LEU A 156 17.69 22.19 -9.02
CA LEU A 156 16.89 22.21 -7.79
C LEU A 156 15.46 21.70 -7.96
N LEU A 157 14.88 21.89 -9.14
CA LEU A 157 13.53 21.42 -9.46
C LEU A 157 13.51 20.00 -10.05
N GLY A 158 14.68 19.39 -10.31
CA GLY A 158 14.81 18.03 -10.83
C GLY A 158 14.24 17.82 -12.24
N ILE A 159 14.31 18.83 -13.12
CA ILE A 159 13.75 18.82 -14.49
C ILE A 159 14.86 18.79 -15.55
#